data_AF-I3KY04-F1
#
_entry.id   AF-I3KY04-F1
#
_cell.length_a   1.000
_cell.length_b   1.000
_cell.length_c   1.000
_cell.angle_alpha   90.00
_cell.angle_beta   90.00
_cell.angle_gamma   90.00
#
_symmetry.space_group_name_H-M   'P 1'
#
loop_
_entity.id
_entity.type
_entity.pdbx_description
1 polymer ?
#
loop_
_entity_poly.entity_id
_entity_poly.type
_entity_poly.pdbx_seq_one_letter_code
_entity_poly.pdbx_strand_id
1 'polypeptide(L)'
;MLRITSATLYTCSQRVRLLLPPSASISTETSPSKRVENQCTVDSLYELSVDIRKVRKFRGWVLSESSAYVSETADLLRDMGADTTAIAHILETHPEAILCRPEDVATQRDLWLSVCPSKRQLMNIIEKFPASFFTLTHHGNQRANILYLQNLRLSKRIISKLMASAPQSFSQPVERNQEVIHTLREIYLDLGGEDSNLRVWLQKLLSQNPYILLRPAEAWRDSLGFLREKGFTTEELLTLVSSLRASIAELKPEDMQRAMDYIEAALCCSKEELKQVVICCPAILYYSLATLLGRFQGLMDAGVTMEQVKESPNVLELTTQIVLYRIQKLASYGYDIRSGSLDIIVGTKKDFEASYGKLQLRQQSPLFNPVAPLKSAEE
;
A
#
# COMPACT_ATOMS: atom_id res chain seq x y z
N MET A 1 -2.67 12.04 -5.64
CA MET A 1 -3.67 11.68 -4.61
C MET A 1 -4.36 10.40 -5.06
N LEU A 2 -3.95 9.25 -4.52
CA LEU A 2 -4.63 7.99 -4.80
C LEU A 2 -5.66 7.77 -3.69
N ARG A 3 -6.95 7.94 -4.06
CA ARG A 3 -8.06 7.42 -3.26
C ARG A 3 -8.00 5.91 -3.36
N ILE A 4 -7.43 5.26 -2.35
CA ILE A 4 -7.59 3.83 -2.15
C ILE A 4 -9.00 3.67 -1.61
N THR A 5 -9.94 3.32 -2.49
CA THR A 5 -11.22 2.76 -2.09
C THR A 5 -10.94 1.39 -1.51
N SER A 6 -10.92 1.28 -0.19
CA SER A 6 -10.92 0.03 0.56
C SER A 6 -12.25 -0.69 0.30
N ALA A 7 -12.41 -1.29 -0.87
CA ALA A 7 -13.46 -2.26 -1.12
C ALA A 7 -13.17 -3.46 -0.21
N THR A 8 -13.87 -3.49 0.90
CA THR A 8 -13.70 -4.51 1.92
C THR A 8 -14.33 -5.79 1.40
N LEU A 9 -13.50 -6.75 0.99
CA LEU A 9 -13.93 -8.14 0.87
C LEU A 9 -14.12 -8.71 2.28
N TYR A 10 -15.20 -8.32 2.94
CA TYR A 10 -15.73 -9.01 4.12
C TYR A 10 -16.50 -10.23 3.64
N THR A 11 -15.79 -11.34 3.46
CA THR A 11 -16.40 -12.68 3.46
C THR A 11 -15.88 -13.43 4.66
N CYS A 12 -16.40 -13.16 5.86
CA CYS A 12 -16.65 -14.16 6.90
C CYS A 12 -17.31 -13.51 8.11
N SER A 13 -18.62 -13.69 8.25
CA SER A 13 -19.35 -13.76 9.54
C SER A 13 -20.83 -14.11 9.27
N GLN A 14 -21.09 -15.10 8.41
CA GLN A 14 -22.37 -15.81 8.52
C GLN A 14 -22.17 -16.86 9.62
N ARG A 15 -22.82 -16.64 10.76
CA ARG A 15 -23.10 -17.73 11.70
C ARG A 15 -23.85 -18.81 10.91
N VAL A 16 -23.16 -19.90 10.61
CA VAL A 16 -23.78 -21.15 10.15
C VAL A 16 -24.63 -21.67 11.32
N ARG A 17 -25.92 -21.32 11.33
CA ARG A 17 -26.93 -22.11 12.02
C ARG A 17 -27.26 -23.27 11.09
N LEU A 18 -26.72 -24.45 11.39
CA LEU A 18 -27.24 -25.71 10.87
C LEU A 18 -28.69 -25.86 11.37
N LEU A 19 -29.66 -25.74 10.45
CA LEU A 19 -31.04 -26.16 10.70
C LEU A 19 -31.48 -27.07 9.55
N LEU A 20 -32.03 -28.22 9.94
CA LEU A 20 -32.67 -29.23 9.11
C LEU A 20 -33.86 -28.66 8.27
N PRO A 21 -34.33 -29.38 7.22
CA PRO A 21 -35.32 -28.87 6.27
C PRO A 21 -36.73 -28.72 6.86
N PRO A 22 -37.61 -27.91 6.21
CA PRO A 22 -38.82 -27.36 6.81
C PRO A 22 -40.03 -28.28 6.66
N SER A 23 -40.85 -28.37 7.71
CA SER A 23 -42.28 -28.67 7.59
C SER A 23 -43.04 -27.36 7.40
N ALA A 24 -43.84 -27.31 6.35
CA ALA A 24 -44.57 -26.15 5.89
C ALA A 24 -45.58 -25.62 6.94
N SER A 25 -45.61 -24.31 7.11
CA SER A 25 -46.77 -23.58 7.63
C SER A 25 -46.73 -22.16 7.08
N ILE A 26 -47.73 -21.86 6.27
CA ILE A 26 -47.98 -20.58 5.61
C ILE A 26 -48.45 -19.58 6.67
N SER A 27 -47.76 -18.44 6.80
CA SER A 27 -48.33 -17.25 7.43
C SER A 27 -47.59 -15.97 6.99
N THR A 28 -48.31 -15.22 6.15
CA THR A 28 -48.37 -13.74 6.07
C THR A 28 -47.09 -12.92 6.15
N GLU A 29 -46.81 -12.26 5.03
CA GLU A 29 -45.93 -11.10 4.86
C GLU A 29 -45.93 -10.15 6.06
N THR A 30 -44.78 -10.02 6.71
CA THR A 30 -44.50 -8.97 7.69
C THR A 30 -43.29 -8.17 7.23
N SER A 31 -43.46 -6.85 7.18
CA SER A 31 -42.41 -5.85 6.94
C SER A 31 -41.13 -6.13 7.75
N PRO A 32 -39.93 -5.73 7.28
CA PRO A 32 -38.71 -5.91 8.06
C PRO A 32 -38.85 -5.14 9.38
N SER A 33 -38.92 -5.85 10.50
CA SER A 33 -39.01 -5.22 11.81
C SER A 33 -37.78 -4.33 12.00
N LYS A 34 -37.97 -3.00 12.00
CA LYS A 34 -36.93 -2.08 12.45
C LYS A 34 -36.64 -2.44 13.90
N ARG A 35 -35.46 -3.01 14.18
CA ARG A 35 -35.02 -3.21 15.56
C ARG A 35 -35.03 -1.85 16.24
N VAL A 36 -35.54 -1.81 17.46
CA VAL A 36 -35.63 -0.58 18.26
C VAL A 36 -34.21 -0.18 18.65
N GLU A 37 -33.86 1.09 18.44
CA GLU A 37 -32.56 1.64 18.85
C GLU A 37 -32.48 1.71 20.38
N ASN A 38 -31.31 1.41 20.92
CA ASN A 38 -30.96 1.60 22.32
C ASN A 38 -30.80 3.10 22.58
N GLN A 39 -31.83 3.72 23.16
CA GLN A 39 -31.88 5.16 23.37
C GLN A 39 -30.72 5.66 24.25
N CYS A 40 -30.31 4.89 25.26
CA CYS A 40 -29.17 5.23 26.12
C CYS A 40 -27.86 5.32 25.32
N THR A 41 -27.64 4.38 24.40
CA THR A 41 -26.49 4.42 23.48
C THR A 41 -26.54 5.66 22.59
N VAL A 42 -27.71 5.96 22.01
CA VAL A 42 -27.89 7.12 21.13
C VAL A 42 -27.62 8.44 21.87
N ASP A 43 -28.17 8.59 23.07
CA ASP A 43 -28.00 9.80 23.88
C ASP A 43 -26.52 9.98 24.29
N SER A 44 -25.87 8.91 24.74
CA SER A 44 -24.43 8.93 25.10
C SER A 44 -23.54 9.32 23.92
N LEU A 45 -23.87 8.86 22.70
CA LEU A 45 -23.13 9.23 21.50
C LEU A 45 -23.38 10.71 21.11
N TYR A 46 -24.58 11.25 21.33
CA TYR A 46 -24.84 12.69 21.14
C TYR A 46 -24.04 13.56 22.11
N GLU A 47 -23.91 13.15 23.38
CA GLU A 47 -23.08 13.85 24.36
C GLU A 47 -21.61 13.93 23.92
N LEU A 48 -21.12 12.91 23.22
CA LEU A 48 -19.79 12.88 22.61
C LEU A 48 -19.69 13.61 21.26
N SER A 49 -20.75 14.31 20.83
CA SER A 49 -20.81 15.02 19.55
C SER A 49 -20.65 14.13 18.31
N VAL A 50 -21.03 12.85 18.40
CA VAL A 50 -21.01 11.91 17.27
C VAL A 50 -22.16 12.20 16.31
N ASP A 51 -21.89 12.27 15.00
CA ASP A 51 -22.96 12.34 13.99
C ASP A 51 -23.72 11.00 13.88
N ILE A 52 -24.80 10.87 14.65
CA ILE A 52 -25.68 9.69 14.64
C ILE A 52 -26.31 9.44 13.26
N ARG A 53 -26.53 10.48 12.44
CA ARG A 53 -27.12 10.30 11.10
C ARG A 53 -26.16 9.51 10.22
N LYS A 54 -24.86 9.78 10.36
CA LYS A 54 -23.79 9.03 9.69
C LYS A 54 -23.74 7.59 10.19
N VAL A 55 -23.78 7.36 11.51
CA VAL A 55 -23.79 6.01 12.08
C VAL A 55 -25.00 5.20 11.58
N ARG A 56 -26.21 5.77 11.60
CA ARG A 56 -27.44 5.13 11.06
C ARG A 56 -27.28 4.72 9.61
N LYS A 57 -26.67 5.57 8.78
CA LYS A 57 -26.49 5.32 7.34
C LYS A 57 -25.53 4.15 7.06
N PHE A 58 -24.42 4.04 7.80
CA PHE A 58 -23.37 3.07 7.49
C PHE A 58 -23.41 1.80 8.35
N ARG A 59 -23.86 1.90 9.60
CA ARG A 59 -23.81 0.85 10.63
C ARG A 59 -24.95 0.97 11.64
N GLY A 60 -26.16 1.32 11.20
CA GLY A 60 -27.30 1.57 12.11
C GLY A 60 -27.69 0.39 13.01
N TRP A 61 -27.35 -0.84 12.64
CA TRP A 61 -27.57 -2.02 13.49
C TRP A 61 -26.84 -1.93 14.83
N VAL A 62 -25.68 -1.25 14.90
CA VAL A 62 -24.91 -1.05 16.15
C VAL A 62 -25.74 -0.34 17.20
N LEU A 63 -26.59 0.61 16.78
CA LEU A 63 -27.45 1.36 17.68
C LEU A 63 -28.58 0.51 18.25
N SER A 64 -28.89 -0.65 17.66
CA SER A 64 -29.93 -1.57 18.15
C SER A 64 -29.40 -2.65 19.10
N GLU A 65 -28.09 -2.66 19.38
CA GLU A 65 -27.49 -3.65 20.28
C GLU A 65 -27.81 -3.32 21.75
N SER A 66 -28.12 -4.36 22.52
CA SER A 66 -28.53 -4.20 23.93
C SER A 66 -27.36 -3.84 24.85
N SER A 67 -26.14 -4.26 24.48
CA SER A 67 -24.92 -4.00 25.24
C SER A 67 -24.03 -3.05 24.45
N ALA A 68 -23.74 -1.89 25.03
CA ALA A 68 -22.81 -0.91 24.47
C ALA A 68 -22.03 -0.24 25.62
N TYR A 69 -20.76 0.05 25.37
CA TYR A 69 -19.77 0.55 26.33
C TYR A 69 -19.25 1.92 25.86
N VAL A 70 -20.18 2.86 25.65
CA VAL A 70 -19.88 4.17 25.04
C VAL A 70 -18.92 4.97 25.92
N SER A 71 -19.25 5.08 27.21
CA SER A 71 -18.47 5.84 28.19
C SER A 71 -17.10 5.22 28.40
N GLU A 72 -17.02 3.90 28.56
CA GLU A 72 -15.78 3.17 28.78
C GLU A 72 -14.84 3.27 27.57
N THR A 73 -15.41 3.20 26.35
CA THR A 73 -14.63 3.40 25.12
C THR A 73 -14.09 4.83 25.05
N ALA A 74 -14.93 5.83 25.35
CA ALA A 74 -14.51 7.22 25.35
C ALA A 74 -13.47 7.54 26.44
N ASP A 75 -13.65 7.00 27.65
CA ASP A 75 -12.70 7.11 28.76
C ASP A 75 -11.35 6.52 28.36
N LEU A 76 -11.33 5.31 27.79
CA LEU A 76 -10.10 4.66 27.34
C LEU A 76 -9.36 5.48 26.27
N LEU A 77 -10.08 6.08 25.32
CA LEU A 77 -9.50 6.95 24.30
C LEU A 77 -8.95 8.25 24.92
N ARG A 78 -9.69 8.88 25.85
CA ARG A 78 -9.22 10.05 26.62
C ARG A 78 -7.94 9.74 27.41
N ASP A 79 -7.88 8.56 28.02
CA ASP A 79 -6.71 8.06 28.76
C ASP A 79 -5.45 7.88 27.90
N MET A 80 -5.63 7.79 26.57
CA MET A 80 -4.55 7.75 25.59
C MET A 80 -4.26 9.12 24.95
N GLY A 81 -5.01 10.15 25.33
CA GLY A 81 -4.85 11.54 24.90
C GLY A 81 -5.77 11.98 23.77
N ALA A 82 -6.86 11.27 23.49
CA ALA A 82 -7.86 11.72 22.52
C ALA A 82 -8.69 12.89 23.07
N ASP A 83 -8.92 13.90 22.24
CA ASP A 83 -9.91 14.93 22.52
C ASP A 83 -11.31 14.49 22.04
N THR A 84 -12.33 15.29 22.36
CA THR A 84 -13.72 15.02 21.99
C THR A 84 -13.90 14.87 20.47
N THR A 85 -13.17 15.64 19.67
CA THR A 85 -13.28 15.61 18.20
C THR A 85 -12.73 14.30 17.64
N ALA A 86 -11.57 13.86 18.13
CA ALA A 86 -10.97 12.59 17.73
C ALA A 86 -11.86 11.40 18.13
N ILE A 87 -12.45 11.43 19.33
CA ILE A 87 -13.37 10.39 19.80
C ILE A 87 -14.61 10.34 18.91
N ALA A 88 -15.23 11.49 18.64
CA ALA A 88 -16.39 11.57 17.75
C ALA A 88 -16.06 10.99 16.37
N HIS A 89 -14.93 11.39 15.78
CA HIS A 89 -14.49 10.90 14.48
C HIS A 89 -14.29 9.37 14.45
N ILE A 90 -13.68 8.79 15.48
CA ILE A 90 -13.48 7.35 15.59
C ILE A 90 -14.82 6.62 15.66
N LEU A 91 -15.74 7.08 16.51
CA LEU A 91 -17.04 6.43 16.68
C LEU A 91 -17.95 6.60 15.46
N GLU A 92 -17.77 7.66 14.67
CA GLU A 92 -18.46 7.82 13.39
C GLU A 92 -17.93 6.89 12.28
N THR A 93 -16.63 6.63 12.28
CA THR A 93 -15.96 5.83 11.24
C THR A 93 -15.92 4.35 11.59
N HIS A 94 -15.99 4.01 12.88
CA HIS A 94 -16.00 2.66 13.40
C HIS A 94 -16.87 2.52 14.66
N PRO A 95 -18.21 2.65 14.52
CA PRO A 95 -19.14 2.61 15.65
C PRO A 95 -19.14 1.25 16.37
N GLU A 96 -18.72 0.16 15.72
CA GLU A 96 -18.58 -1.16 16.35
C GLU A 96 -17.63 -1.15 17.57
N ALA A 97 -16.76 -0.14 17.71
CA ALA A 97 -15.88 0.05 18.86
C ALA A 97 -16.64 0.03 20.20
N ILE A 98 -17.86 0.57 20.25
CA ILE A 98 -18.66 0.63 21.50
C ILE A 98 -19.21 -0.74 21.90
N LEU A 99 -19.13 -1.74 21.03
CA LEU A 99 -19.59 -3.11 21.32
C LEU A 99 -18.47 -3.96 21.93
N CYS A 100 -17.24 -3.44 21.94
CA CYS A 100 -16.10 -4.12 22.52
C CYS A 100 -16.13 -4.08 24.04
N ARG A 101 -15.91 -5.23 24.69
CA ARG A 101 -15.88 -5.29 26.15
C ARG A 101 -14.66 -4.54 26.70
N PRO A 102 -14.80 -3.75 27.77
CA PRO A 102 -13.70 -2.95 28.33
C PRO A 102 -12.45 -3.77 28.64
N GLU A 103 -12.60 -4.99 29.15
CA GLU A 103 -11.50 -5.91 29.46
C GLU A 103 -10.71 -6.36 28.21
N ASP A 104 -11.40 -6.59 27.10
CA ASP A 104 -10.78 -7.00 25.85
C ASP A 104 -10.04 -5.80 25.22
N VAL A 105 -10.64 -4.60 25.27
CA VAL A 105 -10.00 -3.36 24.78
C VAL A 105 -8.78 -3.01 25.63
N ALA A 106 -8.83 -3.20 26.95
CA ALA A 106 -7.68 -3.01 27.84
C ALA A 106 -6.55 -3.99 27.52
N THR A 107 -6.88 -5.27 27.31
CA THR A 107 -5.91 -6.29 26.90
C THR A 107 -5.27 -5.93 25.56
N GLN A 108 -6.07 -5.45 24.61
CA GLN A 108 -5.61 -5.02 23.31
C GLN A 108 -4.70 -3.80 23.40
N ARG A 109 -5.06 -2.79 24.20
CA ARG A 109 -4.21 -1.64 24.49
C ARG A 109 -2.83 -2.08 24.98
N ASP A 110 -2.79 -2.98 25.96
CA ASP A 110 -1.53 -3.44 26.56
C ASP A 110 -0.70 -4.25 25.56
N LEU A 111 -1.36 -5.05 24.71
CA LEU A 111 -0.71 -5.74 23.60
C LEU A 111 -0.07 -4.76 22.62
N TRP A 112 -0.80 -3.73 22.18
CA TRP A 112 -0.27 -2.71 21.28
C TRP A 112 0.87 -1.92 21.92
N LEU A 113 0.79 -1.59 23.22
CA LEU A 113 1.87 -0.92 23.95
C LEU A 113 3.14 -1.77 24.10
N SER A 114 3.08 -3.09 23.85
CA SER A 114 4.30 -3.90 23.77
C SER A 114 5.18 -3.52 22.56
N VAL A 115 4.57 -3.01 21.48
CA VAL A 115 5.22 -2.63 20.21
C VAL A 115 5.09 -1.15 19.84
N CYS A 116 4.19 -0.40 20.49
CA CYS A 116 4.09 1.05 20.37
C CYS A 116 4.87 1.71 21.51
N PRO A 117 5.69 2.74 21.25
CA PRO A 117 6.55 3.31 22.29
C PRO A 117 5.81 4.24 23.27
N SER A 118 4.57 4.64 23.00
CA SER A 118 3.76 5.47 23.92
C SER A 118 2.26 5.39 23.62
N LYS A 119 1.42 5.70 24.62
CA LYS A 119 -0.04 5.84 24.47
C LYS A 119 -0.41 6.84 23.38
N ARG A 120 0.26 7.99 23.30
CA ARG A 120 0.02 9.01 22.28
C ARG A 120 0.27 8.51 20.86
N GLN A 121 1.31 7.71 20.65
CA GLN A 121 1.56 7.12 19.33
C GLN A 121 0.53 6.05 18.97
N LEU A 122 0.09 5.26 19.94
CA LEU A 122 -1.02 4.32 19.75
C LEU A 122 -2.30 5.07 19.38
N MET A 123 -2.62 6.18 20.07
CA MET A 123 -3.78 7.00 19.77
C MET A 123 -3.78 7.52 18.32
N ASN A 124 -2.64 8.04 17.85
CA ASN A 124 -2.47 8.47 16.46
C ASN A 124 -2.68 7.34 15.43
N ILE A 125 -2.46 6.08 15.81
CA ILE A 125 -2.74 4.91 14.97
C ILE A 125 -4.23 4.61 15.00
N ILE A 126 -4.85 4.57 16.19
CA ILE A 126 -6.28 4.29 16.37
C ILE A 126 -7.13 5.30 15.61
N GLU A 127 -6.78 6.59 15.66
CA GLU A 127 -7.50 7.63 14.94
C GLU A 127 -7.50 7.42 13.42
N LYS A 128 -6.39 6.92 12.86
CA LYS A 128 -6.24 6.66 11.41
C LYS A 128 -6.82 5.32 10.99
N PHE A 129 -6.75 4.33 11.87
CA PHE A 129 -7.07 2.93 11.59
C PHE A 129 -7.83 2.29 12.76
N PRO A 130 -9.03 2.78 13.09
CA PRO A 130 -9.76 2.34 14.28
C PRO A 130 -10.09 0.85 14.22
N ALA A 131 -10.45 0.35 13.04
CA ALA A 131 -10.72 -1.07 12.82
C ALA A 131 -9.52 -1.97 13.17
N SER A 132 -8.27 -1.52 12.95
CA SER A 132 -7.07 -2.32 13.26
C SER A 132 -6.90 -2.53 14.76
N PHE A 133 -7.33 -1.57 15.58
CA PHE A 133 -7.28 -1.68 17.04
C PHE A 133 -8.49 -2.44 17.59
N PHE A 134 -9.71 -2.07 17.17
CA PHE A 134 -10.97 -2.60 17.69
C PHE A 134 -11.39 -3.97 17.10
N THR A 135 -10.61 -4.53 16.18
CA THR A 135 -10.76 -5.95 15.79
C THR A 135 -10.11 -6.85 16.84
N LEU A 136 -10.83 -7.12 17.94
CA LEU A 136 -10.34 -7.82 19.15
C LEU A 136 -10.25 -9.36 19.01
N THR A 137 -10.19 -9.88 17.79
CA THR A 137 -10.17 -11.33 17.57
C THR A 137 -8.76 -11.89 17.71
N HIS A 138 -8.66 -13.09 18.30
CA HIS A 138 -7.45 -13.91 18.34
C HIS A 138 -6.23 -13.27 19.05
N HIS A 139 -6.40 -12.69 20.24
CA HIS A 139 -5.29 -12.11 21.03
C HIS A 139 -4.08 -13.04 21.21
N GLY A 140 -4.32 -14.36 21.35
CA GLY A 140 -3.25 -15.37 21.40
C GLY A 140 -2.39 -15.38 20.14
N ASN A 141 -3.02 -15.38 18.96
CA ASN A 141 -2.33 -15.31 17.67
C ASN A 141 -1.58 -13.98 17.53
N GLN A 142 -2.20 -12.86 17.91
CA GLN A 142 -1.54 -11.56 17.81
C GLN A 142 -0.27 -11.52 18.67
N ARG A 143 -0.32 -12.04 19.91
CA ARG A 143 0.84 -12.15 20.79
C ARG A 143 1.92 -13.06 20.23
N ALA A 144 1.55 -14.24 19.70
CA ALA A 144 2.49 -15.17 19.09
C ALA A 144 3.20 -14.55 17.87
N ASN A 145 2.45 -13.85 17.01
CA ASN A 145 2.98 -13.14 15.86
C ASN A 145 3.92 -11.99 16.25
N ILE A 146 3.57 -11.18 17.25
CA ILE A 146 4.46 -10.13 17.77
C ILE A 146 5.76 -10.75 18.27
N LEU A 147 5.69 -11.81 19.09
CA LEU A 147 6.87 -12.47 19.63
C LEU A 147 7.76 -13.05 18.51
N TYR A 148 7.16 -13.73 17.55
CA TYR A 148 7.87 -14.27 16.39
C TYR A 148 8.61 -13.18 15.62
N LEU A 149 7.94 -12.07 15.28
CA LEU A 149 8.54 -10.95 14.56
C LEU A 149 9.63 -10.23 15.38
N GLN A 150 9.50 -10.17 16.71
CA GLN A 150 10.56 -9.69 17.60
C GLN A 150 11.78 -10.62 17.60
N ASN A 151 11.58 -11.94 17.55
CA ASN A 151 12.67 -12.92 17.45
C ASN A 151 13.44 -12.82 16.13
N LEU A 152 12.77 -12.38 15.05
CA LEU A 152 13.42 -11.97 13.79
C LEU A 152 14.19 -10.63 13.89
N ARG A 153 14.23 -10.04 15.10
CA ARG A 153 14.85 -8.75 15.40
C ARG A 153 14.30 -7.61 14.54
N LEU A 154 13.00 -7.64 14.23
CA LEU A 154 12.30 -6.50 13.65
C LEU A 154 12.10 -5.42 14.72
N SER A 155 12.17 -4.16 14.30
CA SER A 155 11.92 -3.06 15.23
C SER A 155 10.45 -3.00 15.61
N LYS A 156 10.17 -2.58 16.84
CA LYS A 156 8.82 -2.29 17.35
C LYS A 156 8.02 -1.37 16.41
N ARG A 157 8.69 -0.41 15.76
CA ARG A 157 8.10 0.48 14.75
C ARG A 157 7.59 -0.27 13.51
N ILE A 158 8.35 -1.25 13.00
CA ILE A 158 7.90 -2.05 11.85
C ILE A 158 6.69 -2.88 12.27
N ILE A 159 6.76 -3.56 13.42
CA ILE A 159 5.68 -4.43 13.91
C ILE A 159 4.38 -3.64 14.11
N SER A 160 4.44 -2.49 14.79
CA SER A 160 3.26 -1.62 14.96
C SER A 160 2.69 -1.10 13.63
N LYS A 161 3.55 -0.81 12.64
CA LYS A 161 3.11 -0.46 11.28
C LYS A 161 2.38 -1.64 10.60
N LEU A 162 2.91 -2.85 10.71
CA LEU A 162 2.30 -4.06 10.15
C LEU A 162 0.92 -4.30 10.79
N MET A 163 0.83 -4.23 12.13
CA MET A 163 -0.44 -4.37 12.85
C MET A 163 -1.46 -3.31 12.43
N ALA A 164 -1.02 -2.06 12.23
CA ALA A 164 -1.91 -0.97 11.82
C ALA A 164 -2.44 -1.13 10.39
N SER A 165 -1.58 -1.59 9.48
CA SER A 165 -1.88 -1.61 8.04
C SER A 165 -2.53 -2.93 7.60
N ALA A 166 -2.15 -4.04 8.21
CA ALA A 166 -2.57 -5.40 7.86
C ALA A 166 -2.86 -6.23 9.14
N PRO A 167 -3.81 -5.80 10.01
CA PRO A 167 -4.10 -6.47 11.28
C PRO A 167 -4.44 -7.96 11.13
N GLN A 168 -4.99 -8.35 9.98
CA GLN A 168 -5.37 -9.74 9.67
C GLN A 168 -4.16 -10.68 9.71
N SER A 169 -2.95 -10.20 9.40
CA SER A 169 -1.71 -10.99 9.48
C SER A 169 -1.38 -11.38 10.93
N PHE A 170 -1.87 -10.63 11.92
CA PHE A 170 -1.67 -10.93 13.34
C PHE A 170 -2.80 -11.78 13.92
N SER A 171 -3.98 -11.77 13.30
CA SER A 171 -5.11 -12.59 13.71
C SER A 171 -5.00 -14.06 13.25
N GLN A 172 -4.19 -14.35 12.22
CA GLN A 172 -3.95 -15.71 11.74
C GLN A 172 -2.94 -16.48 12.63
N PRO A 173 -2.97 -17.83 12.64
CA PRO A 173 -1.96 -18.63 13.33
C PRO A 173 -0.53 -18.23 12.91
N VAL A 174 0.40 -18.25 13.87
CA VAL A 174 1.78 -17.76 13.67
C VAL A 174 2.53 -18.57 12.61
N GLU A 175 2.15 -19.83 12.44
CA GLU A 175 2.71 -20.79 11.49
C GLU A 175 2.59 -20.28 10.04
N ARG A 176 1.50 -19.57 9.71
CA ARG A 176 1.31 -18.98 8.38
C ARG A 176 2.34 -17.88 8.09
N ASN A 177 2.58 -17.00 9.07
CA ASN A 177 3.60 -15.97 8.93
C ASN A 177 5.00 -16.58 8.90
N GLN A 178 5.24 -17.67 9.65
CA GLN A 178 6.49 -18.41 9.61
C GLN A 178 6.78 -18.98 8.23
N GLU A 179 5.79 -19.62 7.60
CA GLU A 179 5.89 -20.20 6.28
C GLU A 179 6.22 -19.16 5.20
N VAL A 180 5.52 -18.01 5.23
CA VAL A 180 5.78 -16.90 4.28
C VAL A 180 7.19 -16.34 4.49
N ILE A 181 7.60 -16.06 5.74
CA ILE A 181 8.93 -15.54 6.04
C ILE A 181 10.02 -16.54 5.64
N HIS A 182 9.82 -17.83 5.93
CA HIS A 182 10.76 -18.88 5.56
C HIS A 182 10.93 -18.95 4.03
N THR A 183 9.83 -18.98 3.30
CA THR A 183 9.82 -18.97 1.83
C THR A 183 10.52 -17.74 1.26
N LEU A 184 10.28 -16.54 1.82
CA LEU A 184 10.98 -15.32 1.39
C LEU A 184 12.49 -15.38 1.63
N ARG A 185 12.93 -16.00 2.74
CA ARG A 185 14.35 -16.16 3.05
C ARG A 185 15.02 -17.15 2.10
N GLU A 186 14.39 -18.30 1.85
CA GLU A 186 14.87 -19.28 0.87
C GLU A 186 15.01 -18.65 -0.50
N ILE A 187 13.94 -18.00 -1.00
CA ILE A 187 13.96 -17.30 -2.27
C ILE A 187 15.12 -16.32 -2.37
N TYR A 188 15.34 -15.49 -1.35
CA TYR A 188 16.42 -14.50 -1.38
C TYR A 188 17.81 -15.16 -1.51
N LEU A 189 18.05 -16.25 -0.76
CA LEU A 189 19.32 -16.98 -0.78
C LEU A 189 19.50 -17.78 -2.08
N ASP A 190 18.45 -18.45 -2.56
CA ASP A 190 18.43 -19.20 -3.83
C ASP A 190 18.67 -18.28 -5.03
N LEU A 191 18.28 -17.01 -4.89
CA LEU A 191 18.54 -15.97 -5.87
C LEU A 191 19.97 -15.37 -5.78
N GLY A 192 20.85 -15.94 -4.95
CA GLY A 192 22.23 -15.47 -4.78
C GLY A 192 22.39 -14.30 -3.81
N GLY A 193 21.36 -13.99 -3.02
CA GLY A 193 21.43 -12.98 -1.97
C GLY A 193 22.38 -13.38 -0.84
N GLU A 194 23.15 -12.43 -0.32
CA GLU A 194 24.09 -12.69 0.76
C GLU A 194 23.39 -12.84 2.12
N ASP A 195 23.72 -13.88 2.88
CA ASP A 195 23.14 -14.10 4.23
C ASP A 195 23.38 -12.90 5.18
N SER A 196 24.52 -12.24 5.06
CA SER A 196 24.86 -11.00 5.79
C SER A 196 23.83 -9.88 5.58
N ASN A 197 23.21 -9.83 4.39
CA ASN A 197 22.26 -8.81 3.97
C ASN A 197 20.79 -9.24 4.13
N LEU A 198 20.52 -10.55 4.29
CA LEU A 198 19.18 -11.13 4.36
C LEU A 198 18.29 -10.41 5.38
N ARG A 199 18.85 -10.13 6.57
CA ARG A 199 18.10 -9.45 7.64
C ARG A 199 17.68 -8.03 7.23
N VAL A 200 18.60 -7.26 6.63
CA VAL A 200 18.33 -5.89 6.20
C VAL A 200 17.34 -5.88 5.05
N TRP A 201 17.47 -6.83 4.12
CA TRP A 201 16.53 -7.02 3.02
C TRP A 201 15.12 -7.30 3.54
N LEU A 202 14.96 -8.27 4.44
CA LEU A 202 13.66 -8.62 5.01
C LEU A 202 13.04 -7.46 5.79
N GLN A 203 13.84 -6.74 6.59
CA GLN A 203 13.37 -5.54 7.30
C GLN A 203 12.85 -4.46 6.34
N LYS A 204 13.59 -4.18 5.25
CA LYS A 204 13.18 -3.21 4.23
C LYS A 204 11.89 -3.66 3.54
N LEU A 205 11.81 -4.94 3.20
CA LEU A 205 10.66 -5.55 2.54
C LEU A 205 9.38 -5.41 3.40
N LEU A 206 9.41 -5.89 4.65
CA LEU A 206 8.28 -5.79 5.57
C LEU A 206 7.91 -4.33 5.92
N SER A 207 8.92 -3.45 6.00
CA SER A 207 8.70 -2.02 6.22
C SER A 207 7.94 -1.36 5.06
N GLN A 208 8.23 -1.75 3.82
CA GLN A 208 7.68 -1.11 2.64
C GLN A 208 6.36 -1.73 2.19
N ASN A 209 6.16 -3.03 2.45
CA ASN A 209 4.93 -3.74 2.10
C ASN A 209 4.32 -4.43 3.33
N PRO A 210 3.31 -3.81 3.96
CA PRO A 210 2.69 -4.41 5.13
C PRO A 210 1.78 -5.60 4.83
N TYR A 211 1.34 -5.77 3.59
CA TYR A 211 0.42 -6.83 3.17
C TYR A 211 1.15 -8.11 2.74
N ILE A 212 2.48 -8.09 2.75
CA ILE A 212 3.30 -9.19 2.28
C ILE A 212 3.04 -10.51 2.99
N LEU A 213 2.72 -10.47 4.30
CA LEU A 213 2.39 -11.63 5.12
C LEU A 213 1.00 -12.22 4.84
N LEU A 214 0.13 -11.48 4.16
CA LEU A 214 -1.19 -11.99 3.77
C LEU A 214 -1.15 -12.80 2.47
N ARG A 215 -0.02 -12.74 1.75
CA ARG A 215 0.16 -13.48 0.52
C ARG A 215 0.66 -14.90 0.83
N PRO A 216 -0.02 -15.95 0.36
CA PRO A 216 0.41 -17.33 0.54
C PRO A 216 1.84 -17.56 0.01
N ALA A 217 2.56 -18.49 0.65
CA ALA A 217 3.94 -18.82 0.27
C ALA A 217 4.05 -19.31 -1.17
N GLU A 218 3.08 -20.09 -1.64
CA GLU A 218 3.01 -20.64 -2.99
C GLU A 218 2.96 -19.54 -4.04
N ALA A 219 2.17 -18.49 -3.79
CA ALA A 219 2.04 -17.38 -4.72
C ALA A 219 3.37 -16.65 -4.99
N TRP A 220 4.31 -16.69 -4.05
CA TRP A 220 5.68 -16.21 -4.26
C TRP A 220 6.45 -17.08 -5.23
N ARG A 221 6.38 -18.40 -5.03
CA ARG A 221 7.04 -19.39 -5.88
C ARG A 221 6.46 -19.32 -7.30
N ASP A 222 5.14 -19.24 -7.44
CA ASP A 222 4.47 -19.12 -8.74
C ASP A 222 4.91 -17.88 -9.51
N SER A 223 4.99 -16.72 -8.84
CA SER A 223 5.35 -15.46 -9.51
C SER A 223 6.80 -15.43 -9.97
N LEU A 224 7.71 -15.96 -9.15
CA LEU A 224 9.12 -16.05 -9.54
C LEU A 224 9.39 -17.18 -10.52
N GLY A 225 8.65 -18.29 -10.40
CA GLY A 225 8.63 -19.38 -11.37
C GLY A 225 8.22 -18.86 -12.75
N PHE A 226 7.13 -18.11 -12.83
CA PHE A 226 6.70 -17.43 -14.05
C PHE A 226 7.80 -16.55 -14.66
N LEU A 227 8.43 -15.67 -13.86
CA LEU A 227 9.51 -14.83 -14.38
C LEU A 227 10.73 -15.67 -14.83
N ARG A 228 11.04 -16.77 -14.14
CA ARG A 228 12.09 -17.70 -14.59
C ARG A 228 11.73 -18.35 -15.93
N GLU A 229 10.49 -18.76 -16.13
CA GLU A 229 9.98 -19.28 -17.42
C GLU A 229 10.05 -18.23 -18.54
N LYS A 230 9.98 -16.94 -18.21
CA LYS A 230 10.23 -15.82 -19.13
C LYS A 230 11.71 -15.56 -19.43
N GLY A 231 12.61 -16.38 -18.89
CA GLY A 231 14.05 -16.32 -19.18
C GLY A 231 14.83 -15.33 -18.33
N PHE A 232 14.29 -14.88 -17.20
CA PHE A 232 15.04 -14.08 -16.24
C PHE A 232 16.05 -14.94 -15.49
N THR A 233 17.28 -14.44 -15.40
CA THR A 233 18.35 -15.10 -14.63
C THR A 233 18.14 -14.91 -13.13
N THR A 234 18.82 -15.73 -12.34
CA THR A 234 18.83 -15.65 -10.88
C THR A 234 19.20 -14.24 -10.37
N GLU A 235 20.19 -13.59 -10.98
CA GLU A 235 20.67 -12.25 -10.63
C GLU A 235 19.67 -11.14 -11.01
N GLU A 236 19.03 -11.27 -12.18
CA GLU A 236 17.97 -10.36 -12.61
C GLU A 236 16.76 -10.46 -11.68
N LEU A 237 16.37 -11.68 -11.29
CA LEU A 237 15.30 -11.92 -10.33
C LEU A 237 15.62 -11.33 -8.95
N LEU A 238 16.85 -11.48 -8.46
CA LEU A 238 17.27 -10.86 -7.19
C LEU A 238 17.12 -9.33 -7.24
N THR A 239 17.48 -8.74 -8.39
CA THR A 239 17.36 -7.31 -8.65
C THR A 239 15.90 -6.87 -8.66
N LEU A 240 15.02 -7.60 -9.35
CA LEU A 240 13.58 -7.35 -9.40
C LEU A 240 12.91 -7.48 -8.03
N VAL A 241 13.22 -8.55 -7.30
CA VAL A 241 12.69 -8.77 -5.95
C VAL A 241 13.09 -7.65 -5.01
N SER A 242 14.31 -7.13 -5.18
CA SER A 242 14.84 -6.01 -4.42
C SER A 242 14.30 -4.65 -4.87
N SER A 243 13.91 -4.44 -6.12
CA SER A 243 13.33 -3.17 -6.57
C SER A 243 11.84 -3.07 -6.25
N LEU A 244 11.11 -4.18 -6.41
CA LEU A 244 9.65 -4.27 -6.25
C LEU A 244 9.16 -4.35 -4.80
N ARG A 245 10.02 -4.17 -3.79
CA ARG A 245 9.72 -4.36 -2.35
C ARG A 245 8.29 -3.95 -1.92
N ALA A 246 7.84 -2.75 -2.32
CA ALA A 246 6.53 -2.23 -1.93
C ALA A 246 5.33 -2.94 -2.60
N SER A 247 5.52 -3.49 -3.80
CA SER A 247 4.44 -3.97 -4.68
C SER A 247 4.60 -5.45 -5.07
N ILE A 248 5.68 -6.09 -4.63
CA ILE A 248 6.00 -7.46 -5.04
C ILE A 248 4.93 -8.48 -4.62
N ALA A 249 4.17 -8.19 -3.56
CA ALA A 249 3.04 -9.01 -3.14
C ALA A 249 1.85 -8.95 -4.10
N GLU A 250 1.81 -7.95 -5.00
CA GLU A 250 0.75 -7.79 -6.00
C GLU A 250 1.04 -8.52 -7.31
N LEU A 251 2.24 -9.08 -7.47
CA LEU A 251 2.58 -9.85 -8.66
C LEU A 251 1.68 -11.08 -8.78
N LYS A 252 1.10 -11.26 -9.96
CA LYS A 252 0.34 -12.46 -10.33
C LYS A 252 0.75 -12.85 -11.75
N PRO A 253 1.05 -14.13 -12.03
CA PRO A 253 1.48 -14.58 -13.36
C PRO A 253 0.59 -14.08 -14.49
N GLU A 254 -0.74 -14.17 -14.35
CA GLU A 254 -1.69 -13.71 -15.37
C GLU A 254 -1.66 -12.19 -15.61
N ASP A 255 -1.53 -11.39 -14.55
CA ASP A 255 -1.44 -9.93 -14.66
C ASP A 255 -0.10 -9.51 -15.28
N MET A 256 1.00 -10.14 -14.84
CA MET A 256 2.33 -9.94 -15.41
C MET A 256 2.37 -10.31 -16.89
N GLN A 257 1.77 -11.43 -17.28
CA GLN A 257 1.66 -11.87 -18.67
C GLN A 257 0.94 -10.81 -19.52
N ARG A 258 -0.24 -10.37 -19.10
CA ARG A 258 -1.01 -9.33 -19.81
C ARG A 258 -0.23 -8.02 -19.94
N ALA A 259 0.47 -7.62 -18.89
CA ALA A 259 1.31 -6.42 -18.92
C ALA A 259 2.48 -6.59 -19.90
N MET A 260 3.20 -7.70 -19.83
CA MET A 260 4.34 -8.00 -20.70
C MET A 260 3.93 -8.07 -22.18
N ASP A 261 2.84 -8.77 -22.51
CA ASP A 261 2.33 -8.87 -23.89
C ASP A 261 1.96 -7.50 -24.46
N TYR A 262 1.32 -6.66 -23.65
CA TYR A 262 0.98 -5.30 -24.06
C TYR A 262 2.23 -4.46 -24.31
N ILE A 263 3.23 -4.51 -23.43
CA ILE A 263 4.49 -3.76 -23.59
C ILE A 263 5.26 -4.26 -24.81
N GLU A 264 5.33 -5.57 -25.02
CA GLU A 264 5.99 -6.18 -26.18
C GLU A 264 5.38 -5.67 -27.48
N ALA A 265 4.04 -5.66 -27.56
CA ALA A 265 3.32 -5.16 -28.71
C ALA A 265 3.49 -3.63 -28.89
N ALA A 266 3.33 -2.86 -27.82
CA ALA A 266 3.37 -1.40 -27.85
C ALA A 266 4.74 -0.84 -28.22
N LEU A 267 5.83 -1.48 -27.76
CA LEU A 267 7.21 -1.06 -28.01
C LEU A 267 7.86 -1.84 -29.17
N CYS A 268 7.15 -2.79 -29.78
CA CYS A 268 7.65 -3.70 -30.81
C CYS A 268 9.03 -4.27 -30.45
N CYS A 269 9.18 -4.75 -29.22
CA CYS A 269 10.47 -5.20 -28.69
C CYS A 269 10.62 -6.72 -28.75
N SER A 270 11.86 -7.19 -28.89
CA SER A 270 12.18 -8.61 -28.73
C SER A 270 12.04 -9.04 -27.26
N LYS A 271 12.04 -10.36 -27.02
CA LYS A 271 11.98 -10.90 -25.65
C LYS A 271 13.12 -10.41 -24.75
N GLU A 272 14.33 -10.26 -25.28
CA GLU A 272 15.47 -9.78 -24.49
C GLU A 272 15.35 -8.29 -24.19
N GLU A 273 14.88 -7.49 -25.15
CA GLU A 273 14.59 -6.08 -24.91
C GLU A 273 13.45 -5.89 -23.90
N LEU A 274 12.41 -6.73 -23.96
CA LEU A 274 11.33 -6.72 -22.98
C LEU A 274 11.85 -7.00 -21.56
N LYS A 275 12.77 -7.95 -21.40
CA LYS A 275 13.43 -8.20 -20.12
C LYS A 275 14.15 -6.95 -19.61
N GLN A 276 14.91 -6.27 -20.47
CA GLN A 276 15.60 -5.03 -20.09
C GLN A 276 14.61 -3.93 -19.68
N VAL A 277 13.49 -3.79 -20.41
CA VAL A 277 12.41 -2.87 -20.04
C VAL A 277 11.85 -3.19 -18.65
N VAL A 278 11.61 -4.46 -18.34
CA VAL A 278 11.14 -4.92 -17.02
C VAL A 278 12.17 -4.67 -15.93
N ILE A 279 13.47 -4.89 -16.18
CA ILE A 279 14.54 -4.66 -15.20
C ILE A 279 14.66 -3.16 -14.88
N CYS A 280 14.61 -2.31 -15.90
CA CYS A 280 14.69 -0.86 -15.75
C CYS A 280 13.44 -0.30 -15.05
N CYS A 281 12.26 -0.75 -15.46
CA CYS A 281 10.98 -0.29 -14.92
C CYS A 281 10.12 -1.46 -14.37
N PRO A 282 10.51 -2.07 -13.23
CA PRO A 282 9.82 -3.23 -12.68
C PRO A 282 8.35 -2.99 -12.38
N ALA A 283 7.97 -1.73 -12.16
CA ALA A 283 6.61 -1.35 -11.82
C ALA A 283 5.56 -1.74 -12.86
N ILE A 284 5.96 -1.94 -14.13
CA ILE A 284 5.05 -2.41 -15.18
C ILE A 284 4.45 -3.78 -14.88
N LEU A 285 5.14 -4.61 -14.08
CA LEU A 285 4.68 -5.97 -13.76
C LEU A 285 3.43 -6.01 -12.87
N TYR A 286 3.13 -4.96 -12.11
CA TYR A 286 1.95 -4.91 -11.23
C TYR A 286 0.92 -3.84 -11.62
N TYR A 287 1.19 -3.05 -12.67
CA TYR A 287 0.20 -2.11 -13.16
C TYR A 287 -0.92 -2.84 -13.90
N SER A 288 -2.16 -2.43 -13.64
CA SER A 288 -3.30 -2.86 -14.44
C SER A 288 -3.11 -2.45 -15.91
N LEU A 289 -3.68 -3.23 -16.84
CA LEU A 289 -3.63 -2.91 -18.26
C LEU A 289 -4.21 -1.51 -18.55
N ALA A 290 -5.29 -1.13 -17.88
CA ALA A 290 -5.88 0.21 -18.00
C ALA A 290 -4.89 1.32 -17.55
N THR A 291 -4.11 1.07 -16.50
CA THR A 291 -3.07 1.99 -16.05
C THR A 291 -1.96 2.13 -17.09
N LEU A 292 -1.50 1.02 -17.68
CA LEU A 292 -0.48 1.04 -18.72
C LEU A 292 -0.96 1.81 -19.96
N LEU A 293 -2.14 1.46 -20.48
CA LEU A 293 -2.78 2.16 -21.61
C LEU A 293 -2.86 3.67 -21.37
N GLY A 294 -3.35 4.09 -20.19
CA GLY A 294 -3.44 5.51 -19.85
C GLY A 294 -2.09 6.22 -19.74
N ARG A 295 -1.03 5.52 -19.30
CA ARG A 295 0.33 6.08 -19.25
C ARG A 295 0.92 6.24 -20.65
N PHE A 296 0.79 5.23 -21.50
CA PHE A 296 1.24 5.30 -22.89
C PHE A 296 0.51 6.39 -23.66
N GLN A 297 -0.83 6.42 -23.61
CA GLN A 297 -1.62 7.45 -24.28
C GLN A 297 -1.19 8.85 -23.84
N GLY A 298 -1.06 9.06 -22.53
CA GLY A 298 -0.64 10.36 -22.00
C GLY A 298 0.78 10.79 -22.40
N LEU A 299 1.69 9.84 -22.65
CA LEU A 299 3.02 10.13 -23.21
C LEU A 299 2.93 10.52 -24.69
N MET A 300 2.16 9.77 -25.48
CA MET A 300 1.98 10.06 -26.90
C MET A 300 1.29 11.40 -27.14
N ASP A 301 0.27 11.73 -26.31
CA ASP A 301 -0.40 13.03 -26.34
C ASP A 301 0.55 14.20 -26.03
N ALA A 302 1.61 13.93 -25.26
CA ALA A 302 2.67 14.89 -24.95
C ALA A 302 3.77 14.95 -26.03
N GLY A 303 3.64 14.17 -27.11
CA GLY A 303 4.59 14.11 -28.22
C GLY A 303 5.81 13.22 -28.00
N VAL A 304 5.82 12.40 -26.93
CA VAL A 304 6.87 11.39 -26.72
C VAL A 304 6.66 10.24 -27.71
N THR A 305 7.72 9.71 -28.31
CA THR A 305 7.64 8.54 -29.22
C THR A 305 7.81 7.21 -28.48
N MET A 306 7.38 6.11 -29.09
CA MET A 306 7.54 4.77 -28.50
C MET A 306 9.02 4.40 -28.36
N GLU A 307 9.87 4.84 -29.28
CA GLU A 307 11.33 4.63 -29.24
C GLU A 307 11.93 5.30 -28.00
N GLN A 308 11.53 6.54 -27.70
CA GLN A 308 11.99 7.23 -26.49
C GLN A 308 11.56 6.50 -25.21
N VAL A 309 10.34 5.94 -25.19
CA VAL A 309 9.85 5.13 -24.05
C VAL A 309 10.64 3.83 -23.94
N LYS A 310 10.99 3.19 -25.06
CA LYS A 310 11.81 1.98 -25.09
C LYS A 310 13.22 2.24 -24.56
N GLU A 311 13.80 3.40 -24.88
CA GLU A 311 15.12 3.82 -24.38
C GLU A 311 15.11 4.18 -22.89
N SER A 312 14.02 4.78 -22.39
CA SER A 312 13.90 5.20 -20.99
C SER A 312 12.55 4.75 -20.38
N PRO A 313 12.37 3.42 -20.16
CA PRO A 313 11.10 2.84 -19.73
C PRO A 313 10.66 3.32 -18.34
N ASN A 314 11.60 3.81 -17.54
CA ASN A 314 11.37 4.32 -16.17
C ASN A 314 10.43 5.52 -16.16
N VAL A 315 10.23 6.19 -17.30
CA VAL A 315 9.18 7.21 -17.45
C VAL A 315 7.80 6.65 -17.09
N LEU A 316 7.58 5.35 -17.34
CA LEU A 316 6.35 4.64 -17.02
C LEU A 316 6.15 4.42 -15.53
N GLU A 317 7.13 4.68 -14.65
CA GLU A 317 6.91 4.67 -13.19
C GLU A 317 6.16 5.92 -12.71
N LEU A 318 6.27 7.03 -13.45
CA LEU A 318 5.62 8.28 -13.13
C LEU A 318 4.15 8.27 -13.57
N THR A 319 3.32 8.99 -12.81
CA THR A 319 1.94 9.22 -13.26
C THR A 319 1.95 10.20 -14.43
N THR A 320 0.97 10.07 -15.34
CA THR A 320 0.79 10.99 -16.47
C THR A 320 0.79 12.46 -16.04
N GLN A 321 0.16 12.77 -14.89
CA GLN A 321 0.14 14.13 -14.34
C GLN A 321 1.54 14.66 -14.00
N ILE A 322 2.40 13.83 -13.40
CA ILE A 322 3.77 14.21 -13.07
C ILE A 322 4.55 14.43 -14.37
N VAL A 323 4.43 13.52 -15.34
CA VAL A 323 5.12 13.64 -16.63
C VAL A 323 4.72 14.92 -17.35
N LEU A 324 3.43 15.20 -17.52
CA LEU A 324 2.94 16.40 -18.19
C LEU A 324 3.44 17.68 -17.52
N TYR A 325 3.39 17.75 -16.19
CA TYR A 325 3.95 18.88 -15.44
C TYR A 325 5.45 19.06 -15.72
N ARG A 326 6.22 17.97 -15.70
CA ARG A 326 7.67 18.02 -15.94
C ARG A 326 7.99 18.46 -17.37
N ILE A 327 7.25 17.96 -18.37
CA ILE A 327 7.38 18.38 -19.78
C ILE A 327 7.08 19.87 -19.95
N GLN A 328 5.95 20.35 -19.42
CA GLN A 328 5.60 21.78 -19.48
C GLN A 328 6.66 22.67 -18.82
N LYS A 329 7.19 22.22 -17.67
CA LYS A 329 8.24 22.95 -16.97
C LYS A 329 9.52 23.02 -17.79
N LEU A 330 9.93 21.92 -18.41
CA LEU A 330 11.10 21.87 -19.30
C LEU A 330 10.93 22.72 -20.56
N ALA A 331 9.73 22.70 -21.17
CA ALA A 331 9.41 23.55 -22.30
C ALA A 331 9.57 25.04 -21.97
N SER A 332 9.22 25.47 -20.75
CA SER A 332 9.45 26.85 -20.29
C SER A 332 10.93 27.25 -20.21
N TYR A 333 11.86 26.29 -20.21
CA TYR A 333 13.31 26.48 -20.28
C TYR A 333 13.89 26.12 -21.67
N GLY A 334 13.04 26.03 -22.69
CA GLY A 334 13.46 25.80 -24.09
C GLY A 334 13.88 24.36 -24.41
N TYR A 335 13.53 23.39 -23.56
CA TYR A 335 13.78 21.97 -23.83
C TYR A 335 12.59 21.34 -24.56
N ASP A 336 12.82 20.78 -25.74
CA ASP A 336 11.80 20.03 -26.50
C ASP A 336 11.88 18.54 -26.18
N ILE A 337 10.81 18.01 -25.59
CA ILE A 337 10.73 16.59 -25.23
C ILE A 337 10.70 15.68 -26.45
N ARG A 338 10.21 16.15 -27.60
CA ARG A 338 10.04 15.36 -28.83
C ARG A 338 11.38 14.93 -29.44
N SER A 339 12.43 15.69 -29.17
CA SER A 339 13.79 15.43 -29.65
C SER A 339 14.78 15.10 -28.53
N GLY A 340 14.34 15.15 -27.26
CA GLY A 340 15.19 15.05 -26.09
C GLY A 340 15.10 13.68 -25.39
N SER A 341 16.11 13.32 -24.59
CA SER A 341 16.05 12.12 -23.73
C SER A 341 15.04 12.29 -22.58
N LEU A 342 14.26 11.23 -22.29
CA LEU A 342 13.34 11.22 -21.16
C LEU A 342 14.04 11.11 -19.80
N ASP A 343 15.34 10.82 -19.75
CA ASP A 343 16.08 10.67 -18.48
C ASP A 343 16.01 11.93 -17.61
N ILE A 344 15.86 13.10 -18.24
CA ILE A 344 15.74 14.38 -17.56
C ILE A 344 14.43 14.51 -16.77
N ILE A 345 13.37 13.80 -17.17
CA ILE A 345 12.07 13.79 -16.51
C ILE A 345 11.87 12.60 -15.57
N VAL A 346 12.77 11.62 -15.55
CA VAL A 346 12.70 10.45 -14.67
C VAL A 346 13.26 10.78 -13.27
N GLY A 347 12.92 9.97 -12.26
CA GLY A 347 13.48 10.07 -10.92
C GLY A 347 12.65 10.90 -9.94
N THR A 348 13.22 11.18 -8.76
CA THR A 348 12.52 11.87 -7.68
C THR A 348 12.25 13.34 -8.02
N LYS A 349 11.36 13.99 -7.25
CA LYS A 349 11.13 15.43 -7.40
C LYS A 349 12.45 16.23 -7.29
N LYS A 350 13.32 15.84 -6.35
CA LYS A 350 14.62 16.51 -6.14
C LYS A 350 15.55 16.34 -7.34
N ASP A 351 15.58 15.15 -7.93
CA ASP A 351 16.40 14.87 -9.12
C ASP A 351 15.95 15.72 -10.30
N PHE A 352 14.64 15.79 -10.52
CA PHE A 352 14.05 16.64 -11.55
C PHE A 352 14.37 18.14 -11.34
N GLU A 353 14.25 18.63 -10.11
CA GLU A 353 14.57 20.02 -9.75
C GLU A 353 16.04 20.37 -10.00
N ALA A 354 16.96 19.44 -9.68
CA ALA A 354 18.36 19.61 -9.98
C ALA A 354 18.64 19.65 -11.49
N SER A 355 17.93 18.84 -12.27
CA SER A 355 18.10 18.74 -13.72
C SER A 355 17.76 20.04 -14.46
N TYR A 356 16.62 20.67 -14.19
CA TYR A 356 16.29 21.94 -14.86
C TYR A 356 16.98 23.17 -14.23
N GLY A 357 17.44 23.09 -12.96
CA GLY A 357 18.32 24.12 -12.39
C GLY A 357 19.63 24.29 -13.20
N LYS A 358 20.16 23.19 -13.73
CA LYS A 358 21.31 23.21 -14.67
C LYS A 358 20.95 23.86 -16.01
N LEU A 359 19.72 23.66 -16.50
CA LEU A 359 19.24 24.29 -17.73
C LEU A 359 19.08 25.81 -17.57
N GLN A 360 18.60 26.26 -16.41
CA GLN A 360 18.51 27.68 -16.07
C GLN A 360 19.90 28.34 -16.04
N LEU A 361 20.90 27.69 -15.45
CA LEU A 361 22.28 28.17 -15.45
C LEU A 361 22.88 28.26 -16.86
N ARG A 362 22.54 27.32 -17.76
CA ARG A 362 22.96 27.37 -19.17
C ARG A 362 22.33 28.53 -19.95
N GLN A 363 21.06 28.86 -19.71
CA GLN A 363 20.42 30.03 -20.32
C GLN A 363 21.02 31.36 -19.83
N GLN A 364 21.49 31.40 -18.58
CA GLN A 364 22.10 32.59 -17.98
C GLN A 364 23.61 32.72 -18.23
N SER A 365 24.23 31.72 -18.85
CA SER A 365 25.67 31.76 -19.16
C SER A 365 25.91 32.73 -20.31
N PRO A 366 26.79 33.74 -20.17
CA PRO A 366 27.10 34.64 -21.26
C PRO A 366 27.59 33.86 -22.49
N LEU A 367 27.09 34.22 -23.67
CA LEU A 367 27.50 33.66 -24.97
C LEU A 367 29.00 33.89 -25.29
N PHE A 368 29.67 34.74 -24.53
CA PHE A 368 31.09 35.06 -24.68
C PHE A 368 31.94 34.34 -23.64
N ASN A 369 32.84 33.46 -24.11
CA ASN A 369 33.99 33.02 -23.35
C ASN A 369 35.15 34.01 -23.61
N PRO A 370 35.53 34.86 -22.63
CA PRO A 370 36.57 35.88 -22.84
C PRO A 370 38.00 35.32 -22.94
N VAL A 371 38.20 34.00 -22.87
CA VAL A 371 39.54 33.36 -22.80
C VAL A 371 39.95 32.66 -24.11
N ALA A 372 39.26 32.91 -25.23
CA ALA A 372 39.75 32.47 -26.54
C ALA A 372 40.74 33.51 -27.11
N PRO A 373 42.04 33.19 -27.29
CA PRO A 373 42.97 34.11 -27.94
C PRO A 373 42.51 34.34 -29.38
N LEU A 374 42.21 35.59 -29.72
CA LEU A 374 41.99 36.01 -31.10
C LEU A 374 43.30 35.74 -31.85
N LYS A 375 43.29 34.79 -32.78
CA LYS A 375 44.34 34.69 -33.79
C LYS A 375 44.31 35.99 -34.59
N SER A 376 45.30 36.84 -34.39
CA SER A 376 45.58 37.96 -35.28
C SER A 376 45.91 37.38 -36.65
N ALA A 377 45.02 37.58 -37.61
CA ALA A 377 45.40 37.59 -39.01
C ALA A 377 46.09 38.93 -39.27
N GLU A 378 47.35 38.90 -39.67
CA GLU A 378 47.94 39.77 -40.71
C GLU A 378 49.44 39.44 -40.91
N GLU A 379 49.75 39.23 -42.19
CA GLU A 379 51.02 39.30 -42.97
C GLU A 379 52.32 38.63 -42.49
#